data_AF-A0A831UHV2-F1
#
_entry.id   AF-A0A831UHV2-F1
#
_cell.length_a   1.000
_cell.length_b   1.000
_cell.length_c   1.000
_cell.angle_alpha   90.00
_cell.angle_beta   90.00
_cell.angle_gamma   90.00
#
_symmetry.space_group_name_H-M   'P 1'
#
loop_
_entity.id
_entity.type
_entity.pdbx_description
1 polymer ?
#
loop_
_entity_poly.entity_id
_entity_poly.type
_entity_poly.pdbx_seq_one_letter_code
_entity_poly.pdbx_strand_id
1 'polypeptide(L)' 'VSVLHREEVERLLGAPPGYRLLAYLCLGYPKAWPEEPLLQRAGWRPGGPLLRYQEGFP' A
#
# COMPACT_ATOMS: atom_id res chain seq x y z
N VAL A 1 7.07 -4.01 -3.43
CA VAL A 1 6.49 -2.67 -3.15
C VAL A 1 5.90 -2.16 -4.45
N SER A 2 4.66 -1.66 -4.44
CA SER A 2 4.14 -0.94 -5.61
C SER A 2 4.72 0.47 -5.57
N VAL A 3 5.56 0.81 -6.55
CA VAL A 3 6.09 2.17 -6.73
C VAL A 3 5.33 2.74 -7.91
N LEU A 4 4.28 3.52 -7.63
CA LEU A 4 3.49 4.19 -8.66
C LEU A 4 3.86 5.68 -8.68
N HIS A 5 4.00 6.22 -9.89
CA HIS A 5 4.10 7.67 -10.09
C HIS A 5 2.70 8.26 -10.09
N ARG A 6 2.38 9.04 -9.06
CA ARG A 6 1.04 9.58 -8.83
C ARG A 6 0.51 10.34 -10.04
N GLU A 7 1.31 11.27 -10.56
CA GLU A 7 0.93 12.16 -11.67
C GLU A 7 0.65 11.36 -12.95
N GLU A 8 1.38 10.27 -13.15
CA GLU A 8 1.18 9.39 -14.30
C GLU A 8 -0.14 8.61 -14.19
N VAL A 9 -0.47 8.11 -13.00
CA VAL A 9 -1.74 7.43 -12.73
C VAL A 9 -2.91 8.41 -12.89
N GLU A 10 -2.81 9.62 -12.33
CA GLU A 10 -3.82 10.66 -12.48
C GLU A 10 -4.08 11.00 -13.96
N ARG A 11 -3.01 11.16 -14.74
CA ARG A 11 -3.09 11.39 -16.19
C ARG A 11 -3.76 10.22 -16.91
N LEU A 12 -3.36 8.98 -16.63
CA LEU A 12 -3.91 7.78 -17.27
C LEU A 12 -5.40 7.58 -16.96
N LEU A 13 -5.84 7.96 -15.76
CA LEU A 13 -7.24 7.88 -15.35
C LEU A 13 -8.08 9.08 -15.80
N GLY A 14 -7.49 10.07 -16.49
CA GLY A 14 -8.20 11.27 -16.93
C GLY A 14 -8.71 12.12 -15.76
N ALA A 15 -7.94 12.20 -14.68
CA ALA A 15 -8.34 12.93 -13.48
C ALA A 15 -8.56 14.43 -13.78
N PRO A 16 -9.65 15.04 -13.28
CA PRO A 16 -9.92 16.45 -13.53
C PRO A 16 -8.96 17.36 -12.73
N PRO A 17 -8.84 18.65 -13.11
CA PRO A 17 -8.04 19.62 -12.36
C PRO A 17 -8.43 19.67 -10.88
N GLY A 18 -7.44 19.65 -9.99
CA GLY A 18 -7.66 19.68 -8.53
C GLY A 18 -7.91 18.30 -7.88
N TYR A 19 -8.05 17.23 -8.67
CA TYR A 19 -8.07 15.87 -8.13
C TYR A 19 -6.68 15.47 -7.63
N ARG A 20 -6.62 14.67 -6.56
CA ARG A 20 -5.39 14.07 -6.04
C ARG A 20 -5.61 12.60 -5.75
N LEU A 21 -4.82 11.72 -6.35
CA LEU A 21 -4.80 10.31 -6.03
C LEU A 21 -4.20 10.11 -4.63
N LEU A 22 -5.03 9.60 -3.72
CA LEU A 22 -4.65 9.33 -2.32
C LEU A 22 -4.12 7.92 -2.13
N ALA A 23 -4.75 6.94 -2.77
CA ALA A 23 -4.42 5.54 -2.62
C ALA A 23 -4.78 4.76 -3.89
N TYR A 24 -4.05 3.67 -4.14
CA TYR A 24 -4.35 2.69 -5.17
C TYR A 24 -4.55 1.33 -4.50
N LEU A 25 -5.77 0.79 -4.58
CA LEU A 25 -6.14 -0.44 -3.89
C LEU A 25 -6.16 -1.61 -4.87
N CYS A 26 -5.26 -2.58 -4.66
CA CYS A 26 -5.27 -3.84 -5.40
C CYS A 26 -6.28 -4.80 -4.78
N LEU A 27 -7.36 -5.12 -5.50
CA LEU A 27 -8.40 -6.05 -5.06
C LEU A 27 -8.31 -7.38 -5.84
N GLY A 28 -8.51 -8.49 -5.15
CA GLY A 28 -8.51 -9.84 -5.72
C GLY A 28 -8.38 -10.92 -4.66
N TYR A 29 -8.43 -12.17 -5.08
CA TYR A 29 -8.23 -13.31 -4.18
C TYR A 29 -6.74 -13.66 -4.04
N PRO A 30 -6.23 -13.85 -2.81
CA PRO A 30 -4.88 -14.33 -2.59
C PRO A 30 -4.66 -15.72 -3.21
N LYS A 31 -3.48 -15.91 -3.83
CA LYS A 31 -3.06 -17.20 -4.40
C LYS A 31 -2.36 -18.10 -3.37
N ALA A 32 -1.77 -17.51 -2.33
CA ALA A 32 -1.02 -18.20 -1.29
C ALA A 32 -0.95 -17.35 -0.01
N TRP A 33 -0.72 -18.01 1.12
CA TRP A 33 -0.59 -17.43 2.46
C TRP A 33 0.79 -17.81 2.98
N PRO A 34 1.84 -17.09 2.57
CA PRO A 34 3.19 -17.40 3.02
C PRO A 34 3.31 -17.20 4.53
N GLU A 35 4.11 -18.05 5.20
CA GLU A 35 4.36 -17.96 6.64
C GLU A 35 5.08 -16.66 7.02
N GLU A 36 5.86 -16.11 6.09
CA GLU A 36 6.60 -14.86 6.26
C GLU A 36 6.21 -13.82 5.20
N PRO A 37 6.20 -12.52 5.55
CA PRO A 37 5.96 -11.44 4.59
C PRO A 37 6.96 -11.49 3.41
N LEU A 38 6.47 -11.27 2.19
CA LEU A 38 7.30 -11.31 0.98
C LEU A 38 8.51 -10.37 1.04
N LEU A 39 8.36 -9.19 1.66
CA LEU A 39 9.46 -8.24 1.79
C LEU A 39 10.57 -8.76 2.70
N GLN A 40 10.22 -9.45 3.79
CA GLN A 40 11.20 -10.09 4.67
C GLN A 40 11.97 -11.19 3.92
N ARG A 41 11.27 -12.02 3.14
CA ARG A 41 11.91 -13.02 2.25
C ARG A 41 12.84 -12.38 1.22
N ALA A 42 12.54 -11.16 0.79
CA ALA A 42 13.37 -10.36 -0.12
C ALA A 42 14.51 -9.60 0.60
N GLY A 43 14.80 -9.90 1.87
CA GLY A 43 15.90 -9.32 2.64
C GLY A 43 15.61 -7.95 3.26
N TRP A 44 14.35 -7.50 3.26
CA TRP A 44 13.97 -6.28 3.98
C TRP A 44 13.98 -6.53 5.48
N ARG A 45 14.16 -5.44 6.25
CA ARG A 45 14.09 -5.52 7.71
C ARG A 45 12.76 -6.15 8.16
N PRO A 46 12.77 -7.01 9.19
CA PRO A 46 11.55 -7.54 9.79
C PRO A 46 10.64 -6.41 10.27
N GLY A 47 9.33 -6.68 10.31
CA GLY A 47 8.38 -5.78 10.95
C GLY A 47 8.75 -5.52 12.41
N GLY A 48 8.57 -4.28 12.85
CA GLY A 48 8.66 -3.92 14.27
C GLY A 48 7.44 -4.41 15.07
N PRO A 49 7.43 -4.19 16.39
CA PRO A 49 6.27 -4.48 17.22
C PRO A 49 5.02 -3.78 16.68
N LEU A 50 3.90 -4.51 16.65
CA LEU A 50 2.63 -3.98 16.17
C LEU A 50 2.12 -2.90 17.13
N LEU A 51 2.04 -1.65 16.65
CA LEU A 51 1.25 -0.62 17.31
C LEU A 51 -0.23 -0.95 17.10
N ARG A 52 -0.93 -1.33 18.17
CA ARG A 52 -2.39 -1.42 18.16
C ARG A 52 -2.95 -0.01 18.23
N TYR A 53 -3.82 0.33 17.28
CA TYR A 53 -4.65 1.53 17.38
C TYR A 53 -5.41 1.50 18.71
N GLN A 54 -5.14 2.46 19.57
CA GLN A 54 -5.92 2.74 20.76
C GLN A 54 -6.98 3.77 20.32
N GLU A 55 -8.25 3.42 20.47
CA GLU A 55 -9.35 4.33 20.17
C GLU A 55 -9.30 5.48 21.19
N GLY A 56 -8.88 6.67 20.77
CA GLY A 56 -8.69 7.84 21.66
C GLY A 56 -7.41 8.65 21.45
N PHE A 57 -6.86 8.73 20.23
CA PHE A 57 -5.89 9.79 19.90
C PHE A 57 -6.65 11.10 19.66
N PRO A 58 -6.21 12.25 20.22
CA PRO A 58 -6.93 13.52 20.13
C PRO A 58 -7.13 14.03 18.70
#